data_AF-A0A923VX96-F1
#
_entry.id   AF-A0A923VX96-F1
#
_cell.length_a   1.000
_cell.length_b   1.000
_cell.length_c   1.000
_cell.angle_alpha   90.00
_cell.angle_beta   90.00
_cell.angle_gamma   90.00
#
_symmetry.space_group_name_H-M   'P 1'
#
loop_
_entity.id
_entity.type
_entity.pdbx_description
1 polymer ?
#
loop_
_entity_poly.entity_id
_entity_poly.type
_entity_poly.pdbx_seq_one_letter_code
_entity_poly.pdbx_strand_id
1 'polypeptide(L)'
;MKNLIVALGLFFGLAGTAQIKKVVQNKPAVNNKVVASTLSNADAAKKNVADLNAFTPLKPEMKAVLLELFTTKYKMLNDSGSLSDERKTIVAQTIGHKLEATLDGTTFEKVKSNATLFKSLVN
;
A
#
# COMPACT_ATOMS: atom_id res chain seq x y z
N MET A 1 -3.28 44.71 -24.59
CA MET A 1 -2.50 44.34 -25.79
C MET A 1 -1.97 42.93 -25.57
N LYS A 2 -2.19 42.05 -26.54
CA LYS A 2 -1.87 40.62 -26.51
C LYS A 2 -0.35 40.46 -26.70
N ASN A 3 0.31 39.67 -25.86
CA ASN A 3 1.58 39.02 -26.19
C ASN A 3 1.47 37.55 -25.76
N LEU A 4 1.22 36.73 -26.75
CA LEU A 4 1.27 35.27 -26.74
C LEU A 4 2.73 34.88 -27.01
N ILE A 5 3.29 33.89 -26.32
CA ILE A 5 4.19 32.87 -26.90
C ILE A 5 4.18 31.65 -25.98
N VAL A 6 3.83 30.53 -26.62
CA VAL A 6 3.79 29.16 -26.15
C VAL A 6 5.21 28.59 -26.18
N ALA A 7 5.62 27.86 -25.16
CA ALA A 7 6.73 26.92 -25.25
C ALA A 7 6.34 25.63 -24.53
N LEU A 8 5.75 24.74 -25.33
CA LEU A 8 5.42 23.35 -25.01
C LEU A 8 6.71 22.53 -25.08
N GLY A 9 7.22 22.07 -23.93
CA GLY A 9 8.36 21.17 -23.85
C GLY A 9 7.94 19.81 -23.30
N LEU A 10 7.33 18.97 -24.15
CA LEU A 10 7.17 17.54 -23.91
C LEU A 10 8.42 16.80 -24.40
N PHE A 11 9.13 16.12 -23.50
CA PHE A 11 10.05 15.04 -23.89
C PHE A 11 9.84 13.83 -22.98
N PHE A 12 9.02 12.89 -23.45
CA PHE A 12 8.96 11.52 -22.94
C PHE A 12 10.10 10.72 -23.57
N GLY A 13 11.10 10.37 -22.78
CA GLY A 13 12.13 9.40 -23.17
C GLY A 13 11.65 7.97 -22.89
N LEU A 14 11.07 7.32 -23.89
CA LEU A 14 10.87 5.87 -23.91
C LEU A 14 12.16 5.20 -24.40
N ALA A 15 13.04 4.79 -23.48
CA ALA A 15 14.12 3.87 -23.81
C ALA A 15 13.60 2.43 -23.70
N GLY A 16 13.59 1.73 -24.83
CA GLY A 16 12.97 0.43 -25.03
C GLY A 16 13.55 -0.70 -24.19
N THR A 17 12.68 -1.66 -23.89
CA THR A 17 13.00 -2.95 -23.28
C THR A 17 13.76 -3.83 -24.27
N ALA A 18 15.04 -4.10 -24.02
CA ALA A 18 15.77 -5.14 -24.71
C ALA A 18 15.36 -6.51 -24.13
N GLN A 19 14.54 -7.26 -24.87
CA GLN A 19 14.29 -8.67 -24.62
C GLN A 19 15.51 -9.49 -25.07
N ILE A 20 16.31 -9.96 -24.12
CA ILE A 20 17.33 -10.98 -24.39
C ILE A 20 16.68 -12.35 -24.21
N LYS A 21 16.69 -13.12 -25.31
CA LYS A 21 16.15 -14.48 -25.43
C LYS A 21 17.27 -15.52 -25.27
N LYS A 22 16.96 -16.66 -24.64
CA LYS A 22 17.74 -17.91 -24.38
C LYS A 22 18.62 -17.84 -23.12
N VAL A 23 18.45 -18.73 -22.14
CA VAL A 23 18.66 -20.20 -22.21
C VAL A 23 17.61 -20.98 -21.40
N VAL A 24 17.12 -22.09 -21.97
CA VAL A 24 16.27 -23.09 -21.30
C VAL A 24 17.11 -23.86 -20.30
N GLN A 25 16.82 -23.69 -19.01
CA GLN A 25 17.29 -24.58 -17.95
C GLN A 25 16.05 -25.20 -17.30
N ASN A 26 15.75 -26.41 -17.74
CA ASN A 26 14.68 -27.24 -17.17
C ASN A 26 15.11 -27.63 -15.74
N LYS A 27 14.60 -26.91 -14.75
CA LYS A 27 14.71 -27.22 -13.32
C LYS A 27 13.29 -27.21 -12.75
N PRO A 28 12.86 -28.20 -11.97
CA PRO A 28 11.48 -28.30 -11.53
C PRO A 28 11.07 -27.03 -10.81
N ALA A 29 9.97 -26.43 -11.28
CA ALA A 29 9.40 -25.21 -10.72
C ALA A 29 8.86 -25.52 -9.32
N VAL A 30 9.72 -25.39 -8.31
CA VAL A 30 9.27 -25.18 -6.94
C VAL A 30 8.63 -23.81 -6.93
N ASN A 31 7.30 -23.79 -6.88
CA ASN A 31 6.49 -22.59 -6.76
C ASN A 31 6.73 -21.94 -5.39
N ASN A 32 7.85 -21.23 -5.27
CA ASN A 32 8.28 -20.54 -4.05
C ASN A 32 7.60 -19.18 -3.85
N LYS A 33 6.44 -18.94 -4.49
CA LYS A 33 5.74 -17.64 -4.45
C LYS A 33 4.97 -17.37 -3.15
N VAL A 34 5.11 -18.21 -2.13
CA VAL A 34 4.39 -18.08 -0.85
C VAL A 34 5.20 -17.32 0.22
N VAL A 35 6.53 -17.26 0.10
CA VAL A 35 7.39 -16.72 1.17
C VAL A 35 7.78 -15.25 0.93
N ALA A 36 7.96 -14.82 -0.32
CA ALA A 36 8.43 -13.47 -0.63
C ALA A 36 7.38 -12.36 -0.40
N SER A 37 6.09 -12.65 -0.59
CA SER A 37 4.99 -11.69 -0.39
C SER A 37 4.74 -11.41 1.10
N THR A 38 4.89 -12.42 1.96
CA THR A 38 4.59 -12.29 3.39
C THR A 38 5.56 -11.36 4.12
N LEU A 39 6.86 -11.43 3.79
CA LEU A 39 7.87 -10.53 4.37
C LEU A 39 7.65 -9.08 3.92
N SER A 40 7.36 -8.86 2.63
CA SER A 40 7.07 -7.51 2.11
C SER A 40 5.81 -6.89 2.73
N ASN A 41 4.75 -7.69 2.93
CA ASN A 41 3.52 -7.25 3.56
C ASN A 41 3.75 -6.84 5.02
N ALA A 42 4.53 -7.63 5.76
CA ALA A 42 4.83 -7.36 7.16
C ALA A 42 5.63 -6.07 7.33
N ASP A 43 6.60 -5.79 6.45
CA ASP A 43 7.40 -4.57 6.55
C ASP A 43 6.61 -3.32 6.17
N ALA A 44 5.75 -3.39 5.16
CA ALA A 44 4.82 -2.31 4.84
C ALA A 44 3.81 -2.06 5.97
N ALA A 45 3.34 -3.13 6.62
CA ALA A 45 2.47 -3.05 7.79
C ALA A 45 3.17 -2.38 8.98
N LYS A 46 4.42 -2.75 9.29
CA LYS A 46 5.24 -2.09 10.32
C LYS A 46 5.39 -0.60 10.05
N LYS A 47 5.57 -0.21 8.78
CA LYS A 47 5.62 1.21 8.40
C LYS A 47 4.31 1.92 8.72
N ASN A 48 3.15 1.34 8.39
CA ASN A 48 1.86 1.94 8.76
C ASN A 48 1.69 2.07 10.28
N VAL A 49 2.11 1.08 11.08
CA VAL A 49 2.11 1.21 12.54
C VAL A 49 3.04 2.31 13.01
N ALA A 50 4.23 2.43 12.42
CA ALA A 50 5.20 3.47 12.78
C ALA A 50 4.68 4.87 12.45
N ASP A 51 4.11 5.07 11.25
CA ASP A 51 3.53 6.34 10.82
C ASP A 51 2.37 6.74 11.73
N LEU A 52 1.48 5.79 12.04
CA LEU A 52 0.35 6.04 12.96
C LEU A 52 0.85 6.35 14.38
N ASN A 53 1.83 5.61 14.90
CA ASN A 53 2.40 5.85 16.22
C ASN A 53 3.15 7.19 16.31
N ALA A 54 3.78 7.63 15.23
CA ALA A 54 4.43 8.94 15.16
C ALA A 54 3.40 10.09 15.15
N PHE A 55 2.23 9.86 14.56
CA PHE A 55 1.14 10.84 14.55
C PHE A 55 0.35 10.87 15.86
N THR A 56 0.04 9.71 16.42
CA THR A 56 -0.66 9.55 17.71
C THR A 56 -0.02 8.40 18.48
N PRO A 57 0.68 8.66 19.61
CA PRO A 57 1.36 7.62 20.35
C PRO A 57 0.42 6.46 20.72
N LEU A 58 0.78 5.25 20.28
CA LEU A 58 -0.01 4.05 20.49
C LEU A 58 0.50 3.29 21.70
N LYS A 59 -0.43 2.69 22.46
CA LYS A 59 -0.09 1.72 23.50
C LYS A 59 0.52 0.45 22.88
N PRO A 60 1.42 -0.26 23.57
CA PRO A 60 2.06 -1.46 23.05
C PRO A 60 1.08 -2.52 22.53
N GLU A 61 0.00 -2.76 23.26
CA GLU A 61 -1.05 -3.72 22.89
C GLU A 61 -1.76 -3.35 21.57
N MET A 62 -1.99 -2.06 21.33
CA MET A 62 -2.60 -1.60 20.08
C MET A 62 -1.67 -1.77 18.87
N LYS A 63 -0.35 -1.66 19.07
CA LYS A 63 0.63 -1.83 17.98
C LYS A 63 0.56 -3.22 17.38
N ALA A 64 0.37 -4.25 18.21
CA ALA A 64 0.24 -5.63 17.75
C ALA A 64 -1.05 -5.83 16.94
N VAL A 65 -2.19 -5.34 17.45
CA VAL A 65 -3.49 -5.41 16.76
C VAL A 65 -3.44 -4.69 15.41
N LEU A 66 -2.87 -3.49 15.37
CA LEU A 66 -2.74 -2.70 14.14
C LEU A 66 -1.74 -3.31 13.15
N LEU A 67 -0.67 -3.95 13.64
CA LEU A 67 0.25 -4.69 12.78
C LEU A 67 -0.47 -5.83 12.07
N GLU A 68 -1.32 -6.58 12.78
CA GLU A 68 -2.11 -7.65 12.18
C GLU A 68 -3.14 -7.10 11.16
N LEU A 69 -3.81 -6.00 11.50
CA LEU A 69 -4.75 -5.32 10.61
C LEU A 69 -4.06 -4.90 9.29
N PHE A 70 -2.92 -4.21 9.37
CA PHE A 70 -2.21 -3.74 8.17
C PHE A 70 -1.55 -4.90 7.41
N THR A 71 -1.09 -5.94 8.10
CA THR A 71 -0.61 -7.16 7.43
C THR A 71 -1.75 -7.80 6.62
N THR A 72 -2.96 -7.84 7.19
CA THR A 72 -4.16 -8.33 6.50
C THR A 72 -4.52 -7.45 5.31
N LYS A 73 -4.45 -6.11 5.43
CA LYS A 73 -4.59 -5.19 4.30
C LYS A 73 -3.68 -5.58 3.15
N TYR A 74 -2.37 -5.68 3.39
CA TYR A 74 -1.41 -5.98 2.31
C TYR A 74 -1.58 -7.39 1.75
N LYS A 75 -2.01 -8.37 2.56
CA LYS A 75 -2.41 -9.69 2.04
C LYS A 75 -3.60 -9.57 1.09
N MET A 76 -4.66 -8.86 1.50
CA MET A 76 -5.84 -8.66 0.67
C MET A 76 -5.53 -7.89 -0.62
N LEU A 77 -4.62 -6.91 -0.57
CA LEU A 77 -4.18 -6.15 -1.73
C LEU A 77 -3.33 -6.96 -2.72
N ASN A 78 -2.59 -7.94 -2.21
CA ASN A 78 -1.65 -8.74 -2.99
C ASN A 78 -2.19 -10.14 -3.37
N ASP A 79 -3.36 -10.52 -2.85
CA ASP A 79 -4.01 -11.77 -3.20
C ASP A 79 -4.53 -11.71 -4.64
N SER A 80 -3.99 -12.60 -5.48
CA SER A 80 -4.50 -12.96 -6.82
C SER A 80 -4.13 -12.07 -8.02
N GLY A 81 -3.21 -11.10 -7.88
CA GLY A 81 -2.75 -10.27 -9.01
C GLY A 81 -3.24 -8.82 -8.94
N SER A 82 -3.32 -8.13 -10.09
CA SER A 82 -3.80 -6.74 -10.12
C SER A 82 -5.28 -6.70 -9.77
N LEU A 83 -5.61 -6.28 -8.54
CA LEU A 83 -6.99 -6.05 -8.12
C LEU A 83 -7.65 -4.98 -8.99
N SER A 84 -8.93 -5.18 -9.31
CA SER A 84 -9.77 -4.12 -9.84
C SER A 84 -9.86 -2.97 -8.82
N ASP A 85 -10.10 -1.76 -9.32
CA ASP A 85 -10.20 -0.59 -8.44
C ASP A 85 -11.39 -0.67 -7.48
N GLU A 86 -12.47 -1.37 -7.88
CA GLU A 86 -13.59 -1.69 -7.01
C GLU A 86 -13.15 -2.57 -5.83
N ARG A 87 -12.34 -3.60 -6.07
CA ARG A 87 -11.82 -4.46 -4.99
C ARG A 87 -10.88 -3.70 -4.06
N LYS A 88 -10.01 -2.82 -4.58
CA LYS A 88 -9.17 -1.96 -3.72
C LYS A 88 -10.03 -1.03 -2.86
N THR A 89 -11.11 -0.49 -3.43
CA THR A 89 -12.06 0.36 -2.69
C THR A 89 -12.72 -0.41 -1.55
N ILE A 90 -13.16 -1.65 -1.78
CA ILE A 90 -13.74 -2.51 -0.74
C ILE A 90 -12.72 -2.82 0.36
N VAL A 91 -11.46 -3.11 -0.01
CA VAL A 91 -10.37 -3.32 0.96
C VAL A 91 -10.19 -2.05 1.80
N ALA A 92 -10.09 -0.88 1.17
CA ALA A 92 -9.90 0.38 1.87
C ALA A 92 -11.06 0.70 2.83
N GLN A 93 -12.32 0.48 2.42
CA GLN A 93 -13.48 0.63 3.29
C GLN A 93 -13.43 -0.34 4.47
N THR A 94 -13.10 -1.60 4.21
CA THR A 94 -12.99 -2.64 5.26
C THR A 94 -11.92 -2.27 6.28
N ILE A 95 -10.75 -1.83 5.83
CA ILE A 95 -9.66 -1.40 6.71
C ILE A 95 -10.04 -0.12 7.46
N GLY A 96 -10.71 0.82 6.80
CA GLY A 96 -11.23 2.04 7.42
C GLY A 96 -12.16 1.74 8.60
N HIS A 97 -13.16 0.88 8.40
CA HIS A 97 -14.10 0.49 9.46
C HIS A 97 -13.43 -0.28 10.60
N LYS A 98 -12.47 -1.15 10.29
CA LYS A 98 -11.69 -1.85 11.34
C LYS A 98 -10.81 -0.89 12.12
N LEU A 99 -10.22 0.12 11.46
CA LEU A 99 -9.43 1.15 12.11
C LEU A 99 -10.30 2.01 13.04
N GLU A 100 -11.50 2.38 12.60
CA GLU A 100 -12.51 3.08 13.41
C GLU A 100 -12.93 2.27 14.65
N ALA A 101 -13.08 0.95 14.50
CA ALA A 101 -13.41 0.07 15.62
C ALA A 101 -12.22 -0.20 16.58
N THR A 102 -10.98 -0.01 16.11
CA THR A 102 -9.76 -0.29 16.88
C THR A 102 -9.29 0.93 17.66
N LEU A 103 -9.40 2.12 17.06
CA LEU A 103 -9.05 3.38 17.70
C LEU A 103 -10.26 3.91 18.47
N ASP A 104 -10.03 4.68 19.53
CA ASP A 104 -11.11 5.46 20.12
C ASP A 104 -11.58 6.54 19.13
N GLY A 105 -12.85 6.95 19.24
CA GLY A 105 -13.46 7.89 18.28
C GLY A 105 -12.70 9.22 18.15
N THR A 106 -12.08 9.72 19.23
CA THR A 106 -11.29 10.96 19.17
C THR A 106 -10.01 10.77 18.37
N THR A 107 -9.29 9.67 18.62
CA THR A 107 -8.08 9.33 17.87
C THR A 107 -8.39 9.03 16.41
N PHE A 108 -9.47 8.30 16.13
CA PHE A 108 -9.89 8.01 14.77
C PHE A 108 -10.18 9.29 13.97
N GLU A 109 -10.98 10.21 14.52
CA GLU A 109 -11.31 11.47 13.82
C GLU A 109 -10.08 12.33 13.56
N LYS A 110 -9.10 12.36 14.48
CA LYS A 110 -7.81 13.03 14.26
C LYS A 110 -7.03 12.40 13.10
N VAL A 111 -6.95 11.08 13.06
CA VAL A 111 -6.24 10.33 12.01
C VAL A 111 -6.93 10.55 10.65
N LYS A 112 -8.26 10.45 10.61
CA LYS A 112 -9.09 10.67 9.41
C LYS A 112 -8.98 12.08 8.86
N SER A 113 -8.86 13.08 9.74
CA SER A 113 -8.63 14.48 9.36
C SER A 113 -7.27 14.70 8.69
N ASN A 114 -6.29 13.83 8.95
CA ASN A 114 -5.03 13.81 8.20
C ASN A 114 -5.19 12.94 6.94
N ALA A 115 -5.69 13.54 5.85
CA ALA A 115 -5.99 12.82 4.61
C ALA A 115 -4.81 12.01 4.05
N THR A 116 -3.58 12.54 4.15
CA THR A 116 -2.38 11.85 3.67
C THR A 116 -2.08 10.60 4.49
N LEU A 117 -2.09 10.72 5.82
CA LEU A 117 -1.91 9.59 6.72
C LEU A 117 -3.04 8.58 6.52
N PHE A 118 -4.29 9.02 6.64
CA PHE A 118 -5.46 8.15 6.53
C PHE A 118 -5.44 7.33 5.24
N LYS A 119 -5.19 7.98 4.10
CA LYS A 119 -5.07 7.31 2.80
C LYS A 119 -3.97 6.24 2.80
N SER A 120 -2.82 6.50 3.42
CA SER A 120 -1.73 5.52 3.52
C SER A 120 -2.05 4.32 4.42
N LEU A 121 -2.97 4.50 5.39
CA LEU A 121 -3.39 3.44 6.31
C LEU A 121 -4.42 2.52 5.65
N VAL A 122 -5.37 3.08 4.87
CA VAL A 122 -6.48 2.30 4.29
C VAL A 122 -6.21 1.77 2.87
N ASN A 123 -5.36 2.44 2.08
CA ASN A 123 -5.04 2.02 0.71
C ASN A 123 -3.79 1.14 0.60
#